data_AF-A8FGM7-F1
#
_entry.id   AF-A8FGM7-F1
#
_cell.length_a   1.000
_cell.length_b   1.000
_cell.length_c   1.000
_cell.angle_alpha   90.00
_cell.angle_beta   90.00
_cell.angle_gamma   90.00
#
_symmetry.space_group_name_H-M   'P 1'
#
loop_
_entity.id
_entity.type
_entity.pdbx_description
1 polymer ?
#
loop_
_entity_poly.entity_id
_entity_poly.type
_entity_poly.pdbx_seq_one_letter_code
_entity_poly.pdbx_strand_id
1 'polypeptide(L)'
;MAEKIGLQTLIDRSIRNMGSGIHKIVKESAIEMIKQAYKEGIFVQITSGYRSFAEQNKLYAQGRTAPGKIVTNAKGGQSNHNYGLAIDYVLLSADGKKALWTVNEKWRRVAQIGKSLGFSWGGDWKSFKDYPHLEMMGSLTLTQLQAGKRPFLVSFLSNKVSEKPIKTKPLEKLLENGSIKSKTSTSEKSVILPSGILKITKPLTKGSQVTAVQKALSSLYFYPDKGAKNNGIDGYYGPKTANAVKRFQLMNGLAADGIYGPKTRNKMEQLLKK
;
A
#
# COMPACT_ATOMS: atom_id res chain seq x y z
N MET A 1 12.19 20.93 -11.20
CA MET A 1 12.15 19.70 -10.37
C MET A 1 10.70 19.39 -10.02
N ALA A 2 10.23 18.15 -10.11
CA ALA A 2 8.88 17.81 -9.68
C ALA A 2 8.74 18.07 -8.17
N GLU A 3 7.64 18.71 -7.76
CA GLU A 3 7.34 19.00 -6.37
C GLU A 3 7.24 17.69 -5.57
N LYS A 4 8.01 17.58 -4.48
CA LYS A 4 7.98 16.43 -3.60
C LYS A 4 6.67 16.44 -2.79
N ILE A 5 6.07 15.27 -2.57
CA ILE A 5 4.89 15.17 -1.70
C ILE A 5 5.24 15.67 -0.30
N GLY A 6 4.43 16.59 0.23
CA GLY A 6 4.62 17.11 1.58
C GLY A 6 4.42 16.03 2.66
N LEU A 7 5.24 16.08 3.71
CA LEU A 7 5.13 15.20 4.88
C LEU A 7 3.72 15.22 5.48
N GLN A 8 3.12 16.40 5.64
CA GLN A 8 1.77 16.51 6.22
C GLN A 8 0.73 15.79 5.36
N THR A 9 0.85 15.86 4.04
CA THR A 9 -0.03 15.13 3.10
C THR A 9 0.07 13.62 3.31
N LEU A 10 1.26 13.07 3.52
CA LEU A 10 1.45 11.65 3.83
C LEU A 10 0.79 11.27 5.16
N ILE A 11 0.97 12.10 6.19
CA ILE A 11 0.39 11.90 7.53
C ILE A 11 -1.14 11.93 7.44
N ASP A 12 -1.74 12.93 6.80
CA ASP A 12 -3.20 13.08 6.73
C ASP A 12 -3.86 11.94 5.97
N ARG A 13 -3.28 11.54 4.82
CA ARG A 13 -3.75 10.37 4.06
C ARG A 13 -3.65 9.10 4.90
N SER A 14 -2.55 8.94 5.63
CA SER A 14 -2.33 7.78 6.48
C SER A 14 -3.31 7.73 7.66
N ILE A 15 -3.56 8.85 8.33
CA ILE A 15 -4.53 8.93 9.45
C ILE A 15 -5.94 8.54 8.96
N ARG A 16 -6.36 9.03 7.78
CA ARG A 16 -7.65 8.62 7.20
C ARG A 16 -7.72 7.11 6.96
N ASN A 17 -6.65 6.52 6.41
CA ASN A 17 -6.60 5.09 6.13
C ASN A 17 -6.45 4.22 7.38
N MET A 18 -5.96 4.77 8.49
CA MET A 18 -5.87 4.04 9.76
C MET A 18 -7.24 3.77 10.39
N GLY A 19 -8.27 4.57 10.08
CA GLY A 19 -9.60 4.44 10.66
C GLY A 19 -9.69 4.90 12.13
N SER A 20 -10.91 5.16 12.61
CA SER A 20 -11.15 5.70 13.95
C SER A 20 -10.92 4.70 15.09
N GLY A 21 -11.01 3.40 14.82
CA GLY A 21 -10.79 2.35 15.82
C GLY A 21 -9.32 1.95 16.01
N ILE A 22 -8.37 2.68 15.41
CA ILE A 22 -6.94 2.39 15.57
C ILE A 22 -6.50 2.69 17.01
N HIS A 23 -5.66 1.84 17.59
CA HIS A 23 -5.11 2.07 18.92
C HIS A 23 -4.23 3.34 18.92
N LYS A 24 -4.34 4.16 19.97
CA LYS A 24 -3.63 5.44 20.08
C LYS A 24 -2.12 5.30 19.83
N ILE A 25 -1.48 4.34 20.50
CA ILE A 25 -0.03 4.10 20.39
C ILE A 25 0.35 3.59 18.99
N VAL A 26 -0.50 2.77 18.36
CA VAL A 26 -0.26 2.28 16.99
C VAL A 26 -0.30 3.45 16.01
N LYS A 27 -1.29 4.34 16.15
CA LYS A 27 -1.38 5.56 15.34
C LYS A 27 -0.18 6.48 15.54
N GLU A 28 0.21 6.71 16.78
CA GLU A 28 1.36 7.54 17.15
C GLU A 28 2.66 7.00 16.54
N SER A 29 2.95 5.72 16.72
CA SER A 29 4.12 5.07 16.14
C SER A 29 4.08 5.02 14.61
N ALA A 30 2.90 4.84 13.99
CA ALA A 30 2.77 4.89 12.53
C ALA A 30 3.09 6.29 11.98
N ILE A 31 2.63 7.35 12.64
CA ILE A 31 2.95 8.73 12.27
C ILE A 31 4.46 8.99 12.42
N GLU A 32 5.06 8.54 13.50
CA GLU A 32 6.50 8.69 13.71
C GLU A 32 7.32 7.89 12.67
N MET A 33 6.87 6.69 12.31
CA MET A 33 7.49 5.91 11.24
C MET A 33 7.50 6.68 9.92
N ILE A 34 6.38 7.32 9.55
CA ILE A 34 6.30 8.17 8.36
C ILE A 34 7.29 9.33 8.45
N LYS A 35 7.37 10.01 9.60
CA LYS A 35 8.29 11.14 9.82
C LYS A 35 9.76 10.72 9.68
N GLN A 36 10.15 9.60 10.29
CA GLN A 36 11.53 9.10 10.20
C GLN A 36 11.88 8.65 8.79
N ALA A 37 10.99 7.90 8.13
CA ALA A 37 11.18 7.50 6.75
C ALA A 37 11.29 8.71 5.81
N TYR A 38 10.50 9.76 6.03
CA TYR A 38 10.53 10.98 5.23
C TYR A 38 11.88 11.72 5.36
N LYS A 39 12.48 11.76 6.57
CA LYS A 39 13.82 12.31 6.78
C LYS A 39 14.90 11.56 5.97
N GLU A 40 14.68 10.28 5.71
CA GLU A 40 15.55 9.45 4.87
C GLU A 40 15.17 9.49 3.37
N GLY A 41 14.25 10.39 2.97
CA GLY A 41 13.79 10.49 1.58
C GLY A 41 12.93 9.30 1.13
N ILE A 42 12.31 8.59 2.07
CA ILE A 42 11.42 7.46 1.82
C ILE A 42 9.97 7.91 2.10
N PHE A 43 9.16 7.97 1.06
CA PHE A 43 7.78 8.48 1.16
C PHE A 43 6.83 7.34 1.48
N VAL A 44 6.42 7.22 2.75
CA VAL A 44 5.55 6.14 3.24
C VAL A 44 4.12 6.63 3.41
N GLN A 45 3.16 5.80 3.03
CA GLN A 45 1.74 6.03 3.32
C GLN A 45 1.11 4.77 3.90
N ILE A 46 0.31 4.91 4.97
CA ILE A 46 -0.54 3.83 5.48
C ILE A 46 -1.72 3.64 4.54
N THR A 47 -2.00 2.39 4.19
CA THR A 47 -3.06 1.96 3.25
C THR A 47 -4.25 1.30 3.94
N SER A 48 -4.06 0.75 5.13
CA SER A 48 -5.10 0.13 5.96
C SER A 48 -4.69 0.20 7.42
N GLY A 49 -5.67 0.35 8.32
CA GLY A 49 -5.49 0.23 9.77
C GLY A 49 -6.63 -0.56 10.39
N TYR A 50 -7.40 0.05 11.29
CA TYR A 50 -8.54 -0.59 11.92
C TYR A 50 -9.62 -1.01 10.92
N ARG A 51 -10.20 -2.19 11.16
CA ARG A 51 -11.38 -2.70 10.46
C ARG A 51 -12.28 -3.44 11.43
N SER A 52 -13.53 -3.02 11.60
CA SER A 52 -14.48 -3.71 12.48
C SER A 52 -14.70 -5.18 12.09
N PHE A 53 -15.26 -5.96 13.00
CA PHE A 53 -15.56 -7.39 12.77
C PHE A 53 -16.55 -7.55 11.60
N ALA A 54 -17.54 -6.66 11.51
CA ALA A 54 -18.51 -6.65 10.43
C ALA A 54 -17.85 -6.34 9.07
N GLU A 55 -16.98 -5.34 9.00
CA GLU A 55 -16.23 -5.02 7.78
C GLU A 55 -15.29 -6.15 7.37
N GLN A 56 -14.64 -6.81 8.33
CA GLN A 56 -13.81 -7.98 8.05
C GLN A 56 -14.63 -9.16 7.54
N ASN A 57 -15.80 -9.42 8.11
CA ASN A 57 -16.72 -10.45 7.61
C ASN A 57 -17.20 -10.14 6.18
N LYS A 58 -17.44 -8.86 5.85
CA LYS A 58 -17.74 -8.45 4.47
C LYS A 58 -16.58 -8.77 3.52
N LEU A 59 -15.33 -8.58 3.94
CA LEU A 59 -14.16 -8.97 3.14
C LEU A 59 -13.96 -10.48 3.05
N TYR A 60 -14.19 -11.20 4.14
CA TYR A 60 -14.13 -12.67 4.17
C TYR A 60 -15.18 -13.29 3.24
N ALA A 61 -16.38 -12.70 3.18
CA ALA A 61 -17.43 -13.13 2.28
C ALA A 61 -17.04 -13.02 0.79
N GLN A 62 -16.15 -12.09 0.41
CA GLN A 62 -15.75 -11.90 -0.99
C GLN A 62 -15.09 -13.16 -1.56
N GLY A 63 -15.64 -13.65 -2.67
CA GLY A 63 -15.21 -14.88 -3.31
C GLY A 63 -15.65 -16.15 -2.60
N ARG A 64 -16.46 -16.05 -1.54
CA ARG A 64 -17.08 -17.17 -0.81
C ARG A 64 -18.61 -17.10 -0.91
N THR A 65 -19.21 -16.20 -0.14
CA THR A 65 -20.67 -15.98 -0.07
C THR A 65 -21.10 -14.65 -0.68
N ALA A 66 -20.15 -13.79 -1.04
CA ALA A 66 -20.35 -12.55 -1.77
C ALA A 66 -19.47 -12.52 -3.04
N PRO A 67 -19.90 -11.85 -4.12
CA PRO A 67 -19.07 -11.67 -5.29
C PRO A 67 -17.75 -10.94 -4.96
N GLY A 68 -16.70 -11.25 -5.70
CA GLY A 68 -15.38 -10.65 -5.52
C GLY A 68 -14.29 -11.71 -5.41
N LYS A 69 -13.08 -11.26 -5.13
CA LYS A 69 -11.96 -12.16 -4.84
C LYS A 69 -11.83 -12.39 -3.36
N ILE A 70 -11.34 -13.57 -3.00
CA ILE A 70 -10.80 -13.80 -1.68
C ILE A 70 -9.62 -12.84 -1.50
N VAL A 71 -9.81 -11.83 -0.67
CA VAL A 71 -8.77 -10.84 -0.28
C VAL A 71 -8.25 -11.10 1.13
N THR A 72 -8.86 -12.04 1.84
CA THR A 72 -8.48 -12.43 3.19
C THR A 72 -8.96 -13.85 3.48
N ASN A 73 -8.19 -14.56 4.30
CA ASN A 73 -8.60 -15.84 4.88
C ASN A 73 -9.16 -15.67 6.30
N ALA A 74 -9.11 -14.46 6.87
CA ALA A 74 -9.57 -14.17 8.22
C ALA A 74 -11.03 -13.71 8.25
N LYS A 75 -11.85 -14.34 9.10
CA LYS A 75 -13.17 -13.81 9.50
C LYS A 75 -13.02 -12.63 10.46
N GLY A 76 -14.13 -11.96 10.77
CA GLY A 76 -14.19 -10.97 11.83
C GLY A 76 -13.66 -11.54 13.15
N GLY A 77 -12.76 -10.79 13.78
CA GLY A 77 -12.06 -11.22 14.99
C GLY A 77 -10.84 -12.11 14.73
N GLN A 78 -10.57 -12.51 13.48
CA GLN A 78 -9.40 -13.33 13.12
C GLN A 78 -8.27 -12.53 12.44
N SER A 79 -8.37 -11.20 12.41
CA SER A 79 -7.32 -10.30 11.92
C SER A 79 -6.94 -9.30 13.00
N ASN A 80 -5.65 -8.99 13.12
CA ASN A 80 -5.16 -8.00 14.09
C ASN A 80 -5.63 -6.57 13.79
N HIS A 81 -6.00 -6.28 12.53
CA HIS A 81 -6.70 -5.05 12.16
C HIS A 81 -8.03 -4.89 12.90
N ASN A 82 -8.66 -5.99 13.34
CA ASN A 82 -9.93 -5.96 14.04
C ASN A 82 -9.87 -5.39 15.45
N TYR A 83 -8.67 -5.31 16.00
CA TYR A 83 -8.42 -4.83 17.35
C TYR A 83 -7.73 -3.46 17.34
N GLY A 84 -7.52 -2.86 16.16
CA GLY A 84 -6.81 -1.59 16.02
C GLY A 84 -5.31 -1.71 16.25
N LEU A 85 -4.76 -2.92 16.13
CA LEU A 85 -3.37 -3.26 16.48
C LEU A 85 -2.47 -3.50 15.27
N ALA A 86 -2.96 -3.24 14.05
CA ALA A 86 -2.20 -3.46 12.82
C ALA A 86 -2.41 -2.35 11.79
N ILE A 87 -1.40 -2.13 10.96
CA ILE A 87 -1.40 -1.23 9.81
C ILE A 87 -0.73 -1.90 8.60
N ASP A 88 -1.16 -1.52 7.41
CA ASP A 88 -0.49 -1.86 6.16
C ASP A 88 0.12 -0.61 5.54
N TYR A 89 1.38 -0.64 5.10
CA TYR A 89 2.01 0.51 4.43
C TYR A 89 2.40 0.24 2.98
N VAL A 90 2.62 1.33 2.25
CA VAL A 90 3.19 1.34 0.90
C VAL A 90 4.19 2.48 0.77
N LEU A 91 5.19 2.29 -0.12
CA LEU A 91 6.06 3.39 -0.54
C LEU A 91 5.45 4.16 -1.70
N LEU A 92 5.73 5.45 -1.80
CA LEU A 92 5.30 6.31 -2.89
C LEU A 92 6.48 6.84 -3.69
N SER A 93 6.24 7.18 -4.95
CA SER A 93 7.14 8.04 -5.72
C SER A 93 7.33 9.40 -5.03
N ALA A 94 8.39 10.11 -5.38
CA ALA A 94 8.72 11.40 -4.75
C ALA A 94 7.60 12.44 -4.87
N ASP A 95 6.82 12.42 -5.95
CA ASP A 95 5.66 13.27 -6.16
C ASP A 95 4.36 12.75 -5.47
N GLY A 96 4.44 11.60 -4.81
CA GLY A 96 3.32 10.97 -4.10
C GLY A 96 2.21 10.41 -4.99
N LYS A 97 2.42 10.30 -6.31
CA LYS A 97 1.39 9.89 -7.28
C LYS A 97 1.36 8.39 -7.55
N LYS A 98 2.48 7.68 -7.35
CA LYS A 98 2.63 6.26 -7.71
C LYS A 98 2.90 5.45 -6.47
N ALA A 99 2.11 4.40 -6.26
CA ALA A 99 2.39 3.40 -5.25
C ALA A 99 3.47 2.42 -5.75
N LEU A 100 4.51 2.22 -4.94
CA LEU A 100 5.67 1.39 -5.22
C LEU A 100 5.61 0.16 -4.31
N TRP A 101 5.21 -0.98 -4.86
CA TRP A 101 4.97 -2.23 -4.11
C TRP A 101 6.18 -3.18 -4.05
N THR A 102 7.31 -2.75 -4.61
CA THR A 102 8.53 -3.55 -4.64
C THR A 102 9.15 -3.60 -3.24
N VAL A 103 9.36 -4.81 -2.72
CA VAL A 103 10.04 -5.05 -1.44
C VAL A 103 11.55 -4.94 -1.64
N ASN A 104 12.06 -3.72 -1.64
CA ASN A 104 13.50 -3.40 -1.76
C ASN A 104 14.10 -2.95 -0.42
N GLU A 105 15.33 -2.44 -0.45
CA GLU A 105 16.04 -1.90 0.72
C GLU A 105 15.24 -0.79 1.44
N LYS A 106 14.56 0.10 0.71
CA LYS A 106 13.75 1.17 1.29
C LYS A 106 12.53 0.61 2.02
N TRP A 107 11.91 -0.44 1.47
CA TRP A 107 10.80 -1.13 2.12
C TRP A 107 11.26 -1.74 3.44
N ARG A 108 12.37 -2.48 3.41
CA ARG A 108 12.96 -3.10 4.60
C ARG A 108 13.41 -2.05 5.62
N ARG A 109 13.89 -0.89 5.18
CA ARG A 109 14.25 0.22 6.06
C ARG A 109 13.04 0.78 6.80
N VAL A 110 11.90 0.94 6.13
CA VAL A 110 10.64 1.36 6.77
C VAL A 110 10.16 0.32 7.78
N ALA A 111 10.25 -0.97 7.45
CA ALA A 111 9.96 -2.04 8.42
C ALA A 111 10.88 -1.97 9.65
N GLN A 112 12.18 -1.72 9.47
CA GLN A 112 13.14 -1.56 10.58
C GLN A 112 12.80 -0.35 11.46
N ILE A 113 12.41 0.78 10.86
CA ILE A 113 11.91 1.95 11.61
C ILE A 113 10.64 1.58 12.39
N GLY A 114 9.69 0.86 11.76
CA GLY A 114 8.51 0.36 12.45
C GLY A 114 8.88 -0.51 13.66
N LYS A 115 9.85 -1.42 13.49
CA LYS A 115 10.33 -2.29 14.57
C LYS A 115 10.95 -1.53 15.73
N SER A 116 11.73 -0.47 15.46
CA SER A 116 12.29 0.38 16.53
C SER A 116 11.23 1.19 17.28
N LEU A 117 10.02 1.31 16.72
CA LEU A 117 8.87 1.97 17.34
C LEU A 117 7.87 0.99 17.96
N GLY A 118 8.23 -0.29 18.07
CA GLY A 118 7.46 -1.33 18.76
C GLY A 118 6.63 -2.23 17.85
N PHE A 119 6.67 -2.07 16.53
CA PHE A 119 5.97 -2.98 15.62
C PHE A 119 6.71 -4.32 15.44
N SER A 120 5.97 -5.40 15.26
CA SER A 120 6.44 -6.58 14.54
C SER A 120 6.10 -6.47 13.06
N TRP A 121 6.87 -7.12 12.19
CA TRP A 121 6.71 -7.02 10.74
C TRP A 121 6.31 -8.36 10.11
N GLY A 122 5.26 -8.35 9.28
CA GLY A 122 4.77 -9.55 8.59
C GLY A 122 5.77 -10.12 7.57
N GLY A 123 6.75 -9.34 7.14
CA GLY A 123 7.87 -9.83 6.32
C GLY A 123 8.83 -10.78 7.06
N ASP A 124 8.81 -10.78 8.40
CA ASP A 124 9.62 -11.67 9.25
C ASP A 124 8.93 -13.00 9.55
N TRP A 125 7.66 -13.19 9.16
CA TRP A 125 6.94 -14.44 9.37
C TRP A 125 7.60 -15.61 8.63
N LYS A 126 7.59 -16.80 9.27
CA LYS A 126 8.22 -18.01 8.71
C LYS A 126 7.51 -18.54 7.46
N SER A 127 6.20 -18.35 7.38
CA SER A 127 5.36 -18.68 6.23
C SER A 127 4.32 -17.59 6.01
N PHE A 128 3.74 -17.52 4.80
CA PHE A 128 2.73 -16.52 4.43
C PHE A 128 3.14 -15.06 4.72
N LYS A 129 4.36 -14.70 4.32
CA LYS A 129 4.93 -13.36 4.53
C LYS A 129 4.00 -12.28 3.97
N ASP A 130 3.62 -11.35 4.85
CA ASP A 130 2.79 -10.20 4.51
C ASP A 130 3.62 -8.92 4.64
N TYR A 131 4.24 -8.51 3.53
CA TYR A 131 5.24 -7.44 3.54
C TYR A 131 4.72 -6.03 3.88
N PRO A 132 3.48 -5.64 3.52
CA PRO A 132 2.88 -4.40 4.00
C PRO A 132 2.57 -4.37 5.49
N HIS A 133 2.36 -5.53 6.12
CA HIS A 133 1.75 -5.66 7.44
C HIS A 133 2.74 -5.36 8.57
N LEU A 134 2.34 -4.46 9.47
CA LEU A 134 2.99 -4.19 10.76
C LEU A 134 1.96 -4.29 11.89
N GLU A 135 2.33 -4.86 13.03
CA GLU A 135 1.42 -5.03 14.17
C GLU A 135 2.07 -4.79 15.54
N MET A 136 1.26 -4.41 16.54
CA MET A 136 1.66 -4.23 17.93
C MET A 136 0.79 -5.07 18.86
N MET A 137 1.04 -6.38 18.89
CA MET A 137 0.30 -7.30 19.76
C MET A 137 0.91 -7.43 21.16
N GLY A 138 2.08 -6.83 21.41
CA GLY A 138 2.86 -7.10 22.62
C GLY A 138 3.22 -8.58 22.69
N SER A 139 3.00 -9.22 23.84
CA SER A 139 3.14 -10.66 24.03
C SER A 139 1.85 -11.46 23.76
N LEU A 140 0.78 -10.80 23.30
CA LEU A 140 -0.51 -11.45 23.13
C LEU A 140 -0.63 -12.21 21.82
N THR A 141 -1.36 -13.32 21.86
CA THR A 141 -1.81 -14.05 20.67
C THR A 141 -3.18 -13.58 20.20
N LEU A 142 -3.55 -13.89 18.95
CA LEU A 142 -4.88 -13.59 18.42
C LEU A 142 -6.00 -14.22 19.26
N THR A 143 -5.81 -15.44 19.76
CA THR A 143 -6.76 -16.12 20.66
C THR A 143 -6.98 -15.34 21.94
N GLN A 144 -5.93 -14.76 22.51
CA GLN A 144 -6.04 -13.92 23.70
C GLN A 144 -6.79 -12.61 23.42
N LEU A 145 -6.59 -12.00 22.23
CA LEU A 145 -7.38 -10.84 21.81
C LEU A 145 -8.87 -11.18 21.63
N GLN A 146 -9.17 -12.34 21.05
CA GLN A 146 -10.53 -12.87 20.90
C GLN A 146 -11.20 -13.10 22.26
N ALA A 147 -10.45 -13.55 23.26
CA ALA A 147 -10.90 -13.71 24.64
C ALA A 147 -11.02 -12.37 25.42
N GLY A 148 -10.85 -11.22 24.74
CA GLY A 148 -11.03 -9.90 25.34
C GLY A 148 -9.76 -9.29 25.95
N LYS A 149 -8.63 -10.01 26.00
CA LYS A 149 -7.37 -9.42 26.46
C LYS A 149 -6.91 -8.32 25.52
N ARG A 150 -6.26 -7.29 26.05
CA ARG A 150 -5.71 -6.17 25.27
C ARG A 150 -4.27 -5.91 25.69
N PRO A 151 -3.37 -5.58 24.75
CA PRO A 151 -1.97 -5.36 25.09
C PRO A 151 -1.84 -4.04 25.84
N PHE A 152 -0.93 -4.01 26.82
CA PHE A 152 -0.47 -2.76 27.41
C PHE A 152 0.66 -2.20 26.53
N LEU A 153 0.34 -1.23 25.68
CA LEU A 153 1.30 -0.59 24.79
C LEU A 153 1.79 0.73 25.40
N VAL A 154 3.11 0.90 25.46
CA VAL A 154 3.76 2.13 25.92
C VAL A 154 4.30 2.89 24.72
N SER A 155 4.13 4.22 24.69
CA SER A 155 4.72 5.05 23.64
C SER A 155 6.24 5.08 23.76
N PHE A 156 6.94 4.73 22.69
CA PHE A 156 8.39 4.93 22.58
C PHE A 156 8.77 6.41 22.41
N LEU A 157 7.80 7.30 22.15
CA LEU A 157 8.05 8.74 22.01
C LEU A 157 8.12 9.43 23.37
N SER A 158 7.40 8.93 24.37
CA SER A 158 7.44 9.46 25.74
C SER A 158 8.81 9.29 26.40
N ASN A 159 9.51 8.20 26.10
CA ASN A 159 10.86 7.92 26.63
C ASN A 159 11.97 8.75 25.95
N LYS A 160 11.73 9.29 24.74
CA LYS A 160 12.73 10.11 24.02
C LYS A 160 12.79 11.57 24.49
N VAL A 161 11.82 12.03 25.27
CA VAL A 161 11.86 13.40 25.85
C VAL A 161 12.89 13.49 26.98
N SER A 162 13.29 12.36 27.59
CA SER A 162 14.30 12.32 28.67
C SER A 162 15.74 12.04 28.22
N GLU A 163 15.97 11.64 26.96
CA GLU A 163 17.32 11.31 26.49
C GLU A 163 17.97 12.49 25.74
N LYS A 164 19.02 13.05 26.35
CA LYS A 164 19.92 14.01 25.68
C LYS A 164 20.49 13.40 24.38
N PRO A 165 20.71 14.21 23.33
CA PRO A 165 21.01 13.70 22.00
C PRO A 165 22.35 12.96 21.95
N ILE A 166 22.29 11.67 21.62
CA ILE A 166 23.46 10.85 21.27
C ILE A 166 23.91 11.25 19.86
N LYS A 167 25.14 11.76 19.75
CA LYS A 167 25.79 12.05 18.47
C LYS A 167 26.14 10.73 17.77
N THR A 168 25.49 10.42 16.65
CA THR A 168 25.94 9.37 15.73
C THR A 168 26.38 9.98 14.41
N LYS A 169 27.57 9.59 13.96
CA LYS A 169 28.26 10.10 12.76
C LYS A 169 27.52 9.75 11.45
N PRO A 170 27.63 10.57 10.40
CA PRO A 170 27.04 10.30 9.08
C PRO A 170 27.80 9.18 8.36
N LEU A 171 27.07 8.28 7.69
CA LEU A 171 27.64 7.27 6.80
C LEU A 171 27.53 7.75 5.34
N GLU A 172 28.54 8.51 4.92
CA GLU A 172 28.75 8.90 3.52
C GLU A 172 29.97 8.16 2.96
N LYS A 173 29.72 7.15 2.12
CA LYS A 173 30.47 6.79 0.91
C LYS A 173 30.06 5.37 0.52
N LEU A 174 29.55 5.23 -0.70
CA LEU A 174 30.02 4.25 -1.68
C LEU A 174 29.18 4.37 -2.96
N LEU A 175 29.92 4.47 -4.08
CA LEU A 175 29.52 4.29 -5.48
C LEU A 175 29.14 5.55 -6.26
N GLU A 176 30.18 6.23 -6.75
CA GLU A 176 30.20 6.86 -8.07
C GLU A 176 30.61 5.83 -9.15
N ASN A 177 30.19 6.14 -10.38
CA ASN A 177 30.63 5.65 -11.70
C ASN A 177 29.95 4.42 -12.30
N GLY A 178 29.11 4.71 -13.31
CA GLY A 178 28.57 3.77 -14.28
C GLY A 178 27.74 4.48 -15.37
N SER A 179 28.42 5.19 -16.27
CA SER A 179 27.84 5.76 -17.49
C SER A 179 27.38 4.66 -18.45
N ILE A 180 26.13 4.72 -18.93
CA ILE A 180 25.74 4.17 -20.24
C ILE A 180 24.78 5.14 -20.93
N LYS A 181 25.21 5.60 -22.12
CA LYS A 181 24.46 6.46 -23.06
C LYS A 181 23.43 5.65 -23.86
N SER A 182 22.25 6.24 -24.02
CA SER A 182 21.42 6.39 -25.23
C SER A 182 21.39 5.28 -26.29
N LYS A 183 20.19 4.79 -26.61
CA LYS A 183 19.57 4.99 -27.94
C LYS A 183 18.07 4.62 -27.97
N THR A 184 17.25 5.64 -28.27
CA THR A 184 16.14 5.72 -29.27
C THR A 184 15.23 4.50 -29.49
N SER A 185 13.91 4.58 -29.74
CA SER A 185 12.86 5.60 -29.81
C SER A 185 11.68 4.86 -30.47
N THR A 186 10.42 5.01 -30.03
CA THR A 186 9.25 4.90 -30.94
C THR A 186 7.96 5.41 -30.31
N SER A 187 7.53 6.56 -30.82
CA SER A 187 6.16 7.07 -31.04
C SER A 187 5.08 6.91 -29.95
N GLU A 188 4.71 8.05 -29.38
CA GLU A 188 3.47 8.32 -28.66
C GLU A 188 2.23 7.96 -29.51
N LYS A 189 1.55 6.88 -29.14
CA LYS A 189 0.11 6.73 -29.43
C LYS A 189 -0.66 7.11 -28.18
N SER A 190 -1.48 8.15 -28.27
CA SER A 190 -2.45 8.51 -27.24
C SER A 190 -3.27 7.25 -26.89
N VAL A 191 -3.16 6.79 -25.64
CA VAL A 191 -3.88 5.58 -25.18
C VAL A 191 -5.35 5.96 -25.06
N ILE A 192 -6.13 5.68 -26.11
CA ILE A 192 -7.59 5.84 -26.06
C ILE A 192 -8.14 4.80 -25.09
N LEU A 193 -8.68 5.28 -23.98
CA LEU A 193 -9.28 4.47 -22.93
C LEU A 193 -10.73 4.10 -23.30
N PRO A 194 -11.18 2.85 -23.10
CA PRO A 194 -12.49 2.39 -23.58
C PRO A 194 -13.65 3.03 -22.81
N SER A 195 -14.73 3.40 -23.51
CA SER A 195 -16.04 3.65 -22.90
C SER A 195 -16.69 2.33 -22.54
N GLY A 196 -16.86 2.06 -21.25
CA GLY A 196 -17.54 0.87 -20.79
C GLY A 196 -17.20 0.53 -19.35
N ILE A 197 -17.96 -0.44 -18.80
CA ILE A 197 -17.67 -1.02 -17.50
C ILE A 197 -16.86 -2.29 -17.70
N LEU A 198 -15.60 -2.30 -17.27
CA LEU A 198 -14.78 -3.51 -17.21
C LEU A 198 -14.66 -3.95 -15.75
N LYS A 199 -15.00 -5.22 -15.53
CA LYS A 199 -14.95 -5.87 -14.22
C LYS A 199 -14.62 -7.34 -14.42
N ILE A 200 -14.35 -8.03 -13.33
CA ILE A 200 -14.22 -9.48 -13.37
C ILE A 200 -15.59 -10.09 -13.71
N THR A 201 -15.62 -10.96 -14.72
CA THR A 201 -16.80 -11.73 -15.15
C THR A 201 -16.43 -13.21 -15.28
N LYS A 202 -17.41 -14.10 -15.51
CA LYS A 202 -17.19 -15.50 -15.88
C LYS A 202 -17.93 -15.79 -17.21
N PRO A 203 -17.25 -16.06 -18.33
CA PRO A 203 -15.79 -16.03 -18.51
C PRO A 203 -15.19 -14.63 -18.30
N LEU A 204 -13.89 -14.55 -18.04
CA LEU A 204 -13.21 -13.27 -17.81
C LEU A 204 -13.38 -12.34 -19.01
N THR A 205 -13.75 -11.09 -18.72
CA THR A 205 -13.76 -10.02 -19.72
C THR A 205 -12.36 -9.93 -20.29
N LYS A 206 -12.23 -9.98 -21.61
CA LYS A 206 -10.93 -10.02 -22.30
C LYS A 206 -10.96 -9.16 -23.57
N GLY A 207 -9.79 -8.88 -24.12
CA GLY A 207 -9.64 -8.22 -25.41
C GLY A 207 -8.97 -6.85 -25.33
N SER A 208 -8.96 -6.13 -26.46
CA SER A 208 -8.20 -4.89 -26.65
C SER A 208 -8.56 -3.80 -25.63
N GLN A 209 -9.83 -3.69 -25.24
CA GLN A 209 -10.31 -2.76 -24.20
C GLN A 209 -9.66 -3.02 -22.84
N VAL A 210 -9.48 -4.28 -22.46
CA VAL A 210 -8.81 -4.66 -21.21
C VAL A 210 -7.33 -4.36 -21.30
N THR A 211 -6.69 -4.72 -22.42
CA THR A 211 -5.29 -4.42 -22.68
C THR A 211 -5.01 -2.91 -22.58
N ALA A 212 -5.91 -2.07 -23.09
CA ALA A 212 -5.79 -0.61 -22.99
C ALA A 212 -5.82 -0.13 -21.52
N VAL A 213 -6.72 -0.67 -20.70
CA VAL A 213 -6.78 -0.36 -19.26
C VAL A 213 -5.55 -0.88 -18.52
N GLN A 214 -5.07 -2.09 -18.82
CA GLN A 214 -3.85 -2.64 -18.23
C GLN A 214 -2.60 -1.82 -18.62
N LYS A 215 -2.49 -1.40 -19.88
CA LYS A 215 -1.44 -0.48 -20.35
C LYS A 215 -1.51 0.85 -19.61
N ALA A 216 -2.70 1.45 -19.49
CA ALA A 216 -2.90 2.67 -18.73
C ALA A 216 -2.52 2.51 -17.25
N LEU A 217 -2.97 1.44 -16.58
CA LEU A 217 -2.59 1.14 -15.20
C LEU A 217 -1.09 0.88 -15.05
N SER A 218 -0.46 0.26 -16.03
CA SER A 218 0.99 0.03 -16.07
C SER A 218 1.74 1.36 -16.21
N SER A 219 1.34 2.21 -17.16
CA SER A 219 1.87 3.57 -17.37
C SER A 219 1.62 4.50 -16.17
N LEU A 220 0.52 4.28 -15.45
CA LEU A 220 0.20 4.97 -14.19
C LEU A 220 0.79 4.28 -12.97
N TYR A 221 1.56 3.21 -13.18
CA TYR A 221 2.32 2.48 -12.18
C TYR A 221 1.51 1.68 -11.15
N PHE A 222 0.22 1.48 -11.37
CA PHE A 222 -0.66 0.69 -10.51
C PHE A 222 -0.70 -0.80 -10.84
N TYR A 223 -0.12 -1.21 -11.97
CA TYR A 223 -0.07 -2.62 -12.36
C TYR A 223 1.09 -3.37 -11.64
N PRO A 224 0.83 -4.57 -11.08
CA PRO A 224 1.70 -5.20 -10.09
C PRO A 224 3.01 -5.79 -10.63
N ASP A 225 3.05 -6.22 -11.90
CA ASP A 225 4.15 -7.05 -12.42
C ASP A 225 5.11 -6.27 -13.33
N LYS A 226 5.61 -5.12 -12.86
CA LYS A 226 6.59 -4.35 -13.64
C LYS A 226 7.90 -5.12 -13.79
N GLY A 227 8.43 -5.18 -15.02
CA GLY A 227 9.64 -5.92 -15.35
C GLY A 227 9.42 -7.39 -15.74
N ALA A 228 8.20 -7.93 -15.59
CA ALA A 228 7.82 -9.19 -16.21
C ALA A 228 7.62 -9.02 -17.73
N LYS A 229 7.56 -10.12 -18.49
CA LYS A 229 7.20 -10.09 -19.92
C LYS A 229 5.90 -9.30 -20.10
N ASN A 230 5.91 -8.29 -20.98
CA ASN A 230 4.80 -7.34 -21.19
C ASN A 230 4.28 -6.63 -19.92
N ASN A 231 5.09 -6.48 -18.87
CA ASN A 231 4.68 -5.96 -17.56
C ASN A 231 3.45 -6.69 -16.97
N GLY A 232 3.27 -7.98 -17.29
CA GLY A 232 2.11 -8.78 -16.85
C GLY A 232 0.79 -8.42 -17.53
N ILE A 233 0.81 -7.64 -18.61
CA ILE A 233 -0.36 -7.31 -19.43
C ILE A 233 -0.72 -8.54 -20.25
N ASP A 234 -1.87 -9.14 -19.96
CA ASP A 234 -2.37 -10.38 -20.56
C ASP A 234 -3.66 -10.20 -21.37
N GLY A 235 -4.27 -9.01 -21.33
CA GLY A 235 -5.54 -8.70 -22.00
C GLY A 235 -6.76 -9.30 -21.30
N TYR A 236 -6.62 -9.81 -20.08
CA TYR A 236 -7.70 -10.35 -19.26
C TYR A 236 -8.01 -9.45 -18.07
N TYR A 237 -9.29 -9.11 -17.88
CA TYR A 237 -9.74 -8.34 -16.72
C TYR A 237 -9.89 -9.32 -15.55
N GLY A 238 -8.74 -9.85 -15.16
CA GLY A 238 -8.59 -10.81 -14.11
C GLY A 238 -8.20 -10.16 -12.80
N PRO A 239 -7.74 -10.97 -11.85
CA PRO A 239 -7.41 -10.51 -10.54
C PRO A 239 -6.41 -9.37 -10.44
N LYS A 240 -5.36 -9.43 -11.24
CA LYS A 240 -4.29 -8.44 -11.23
C LYS A 240 -4.82 -7.08 -11.69
N THR A 241 -5.59 -7.05 -12.78
CA THR A 241 -6.24 -5.86 -13.33
C THR A 241 -7.21 -5.22 -12.33
N ALA A 242 -8.12 -5.99 -11.73
CA ALA A 242 -9.06 -5.44 -10.74
C ALA A 242 -8.35 -4.89 -9.49
N ASN A 243 -7.30 -5.57 -9.02
CA ASN A 243 -6.51 -5.07 -7.88
C ASN A 243 -5.75 -3.79 -8.23
N ALA A 244 -5.20 -3.70 -9.44
CA ALA A 244 -4.56 -2.51 -9.96
C ALA A 244 -5.56 -1.33 -10.05
N VAL A 245 -6.78 -1.58 -10.55
CA VAL A 245 -7.86 -0.58 -10.56
C VAL A 245 -8.25 -0.16 -9.15
N LYS A 246 -8.38 -1.10 -8.21
CA LYS A 246 -8.70 -0.80 -6.81
C LYS A 246 -7.65 0.07 -6.14
N ARG A 247 -6.36 -0.24 -6.36
CA ARG A 247 -5.23 0.58 -5.87
C ARG A 247 -5.27 1.97 -6.50
N PHE A 248 -5.52 2.05 -7.80
CA PHE A 248 -5.70 3.32 -8.51
C PHE A 248 -6.82 4.14 -7.91
N GLN A 249 -7.97 3.53 -7.64
CA GLN A 249 -9.14 4.19 -7.04
C GLN A 249 -8.84 4.72 -5.63
N LEU A 250 -8.27 3.89 -4.75
CA LEU A 250 -7.87 4.30 -3.40
C LEU A 250 -6.95 5.51 -3.41
N MET A 251 -5.89 5.47 -4.24
CA MET A 251 -4.91 6.56 -4.31
C MET A 251 -5.47 7.85 -4.90
N ASN A 252 -6.60 7.79 -5.61
CA ASN A 252 -7.23 8.93 -6.24
C ASN A 252 -8.56 9.35 -5.58
N GLY A 253 -8.86 8.84 -4.37
CA GLY A 253 -10.06 9.22 -3.63
C GLY A 253 -11.36 8.74 -4.27
N LEU A 254 -11.31 7.65 -5.04
CA LEU A 254 -12.48 7.02 -5.65
C LEU A 254 -12.93 5.82 -4.82
N ALA A 255 -14.19 5.39 -5.03
CA ALA A 255 -14.67 4.12 -4.52
C ALA A 255 -13.77 2.98 -5.03
N ALA A 256 -13.19 2.22 -4.11
CA ALA A 256 -12.20 1.18 -4.36
C ALA A 256 -12.84 -0.17 -4.68
N ASP A 257 -13.71 -0.20 -5.67
CA ASP A 257 -14.49 -1.39 -6.07
C ASP A 257 -13.75 -2.31 -7.06
N GLY A 258 -12.62 -1.87 -7.62
CA GLY A 258 -11.85 -2.61 -8.62
C GLY A 258 -12.54 -2.67 -9.99
N ILE A 259 -13.56 -1.85 -10.21
CA ILE A 259 -14.33 -1.75 -11.44
C ILE A 259 -13.82 -0.55 -12.25
N TYR A 260 -13.43 -0.81 -13.47
CA TYR A 260 -13.15 0.23 -14.43
C TYR A 260 -14.49 0.73 -14.98
N GLY A 261 -14.87 1.96 -14.64
CA GLY A 261 -16.07 2.64 -15.14
C GLY A 261 -15.81 4.13 -15.32
N PRO A 262 -16.84 4.96 -15.61
CA PRO A 262 -16.65 6.36 -16.02
C PRO A 262 -15.78 7.20 -15.08
N LYS A 263 -15.96 7.08 -13.75
CA LYS A 263 -15.14 7.80 -12.75
C LYS A 263 -13.67 7.39 -12.80
N THR A 264 -13.41 6.08 -12.86
CA THR A 264 -12.08 5.50 -12.98
C THR A 264 -11.42 5.95 -14.29
N ARG A 265 -12.15 5.86 -15.41
CA ARG A 265 -11.71 6.29 -16.73
C ARG A 265 -11.31 7.76 -16.75
N ASN A 266 -12.21 8.66 -16.34
CA ASN A 266 -11.97 10.11 -16.36
C ASN A 266 -10.72 10.46 -15.55
N LYS A 267 -10.53 9.82 -14.39
CA LYS A 267 -9.35 10.06 -13.57
C LYS A 267 -8.07 9.55 -14.23
N MET A 268 -8.11 8.39 -14.90
CA MET A 268 -6.94 7.88 -15.65
C MET A 268 -6.60 8.80 -16.82
N GLU A 269 -7.58 9.26 -17.59
CA GLU A 269 -7.36 10.19 -18.71
C GLU A 269 -6.70 11.49 -18.24
N GLN A 270 -7.17 12.08 -17.13
CA GLN A 270 -6.55 13.27 -16.54
C GLN A 270 -5.07 13.07 -16.18
N LEU A 271 -4.70 11.86 -15.74
CA LEU A 271 -3.34 11.54 -15.30
C LEU A 271 -2.44 11.09 -16.46
N LEU A 272 -3.01 10.65 -17.58
CA LEU A 272 -2.26 10.26 -18.78
C LEU A 272 -2.00 11.43 -19.75
N LYS A 273 -2.74 12.54 -19.63
CA LYS A 273 -2.57 13.76 -20.44
C LYS A 273 -1.48 14.72 -19.91
N LYS A 274 -0.79 14.37 -18.82
CA LYS A 274 0.25 15.18 -18.18
C LYS A 274 1.61 14.50 -18.31
#